data_AF-A0A2D6U258-F1
#
_entry.id   AF-A0A2D6U258-F1
#
_cell.length_a   1.000
_cell.length_b   1.000
_cell.length_c   1.000
_cell.angle_alpha   90.00
_cell.angle_beta   90.00
_cell.angle_gamma   90.00
#
_symmetry.space_group_name_H-M   'P 1'
#
loop_
_entity.id
_entity.type
_entity.pdbx_description
1 polymer ?
#
loop_
_entity_poly.entity_id
_entity_poly.type
_entity_poly.pdbx_seq_one_letter_code
_entity_poly.pdbx_strand_id
1 'polypeptide(L)'
;MNVDYQWDIAQIEESGNDEVTGGITILANDTGMGVPGISVTYTLLNESNGQLTNPRTVVTDPSGLAEFEFISNGDPFGDFEIWGYVTIDAQINDPIISDNSKQKFEELRTSNVFSPKYKFDEEESTVPTWAYVVILLVIALVAAGIVTYRMKNKNELLQEAAEVFAYTAELLAAGDSIRETIFTCYQSMCSVLQQNGFLRRDFETVREFEVAIRQAMPQISDDALTALDNMFEMARYSRDEMGAQHQQAAQMALERMVQEISSLAAIPNR
;
A
#
# COMPACT_ATOMS: atom_id res chain seq x y z
N MET A 1 42.69 -51.38 -14.73
CA MET A 1 42.13 -50.51 -15.79
C MET A 1 42.09 -49.08 -15.28
N ASN A 2 42.51 -48.12 -16.10
CA ASN A 2 42.39 -46.70 -15.74
C ASN A 2 40.98 -46.22 -16.09
N VAL A 3 40.34 -45.58 -15.12
CA VAL A 3 38.97 -45.06 -15.22
C VAL A 3 38.88 -43.63 -14.71
N ASP A 4 37.83 -42.96 -15.17
CA ASP A 4 37.38 -41.65 -14.73
C ASP A 4 35.98 -41.77 -14.10
N TYR A 5 35.68 -40.85 -13.19
CA TYR A 5 34.46 -40.84 -12.40
C TYR A 5 33.66 -39.59 -12.74
N GLN A 6 32.38 -39.78 -13.04
CA GLN A 6 31.38 -38.73 -13.12
C GLN A 6 30.30 -39.01 -12.09
N TRP A 7 29.61 -37.99 -11.60
CA TRP A 7 28.56 -38.15 -10.60
C TRP A 7 27.45 -37.14 -10.83
N ASP A 8 26.25 -37.56 -10.46
CA ASP A 8 25.08 -36.69 -10.39
C ASP A 8 24.25 -37.12 -9.18
N ILE A 9 23.93 -36.15 -8.32
CA ILE A 9 23.27 -36.38 -7.03
C ILE A 9 22.19 -35.33 -6.89
N ALA A 10 20.98 -35.78 -6.59
CA ALA A 10 19.82 -34.92 -6.47
C ALA A 10 20.03 -33.84 -5.41
N GLN A 11 19.49 -32.65 -5.67
CA GLN A 11 19.47 -31.56 -4.71
C GLN A 11 18.47 -31.86 -3.58
N ILE A 12 18.81 -31.48 -2.36
CA ILE A 12 17.95 -31.53 -1.18
C ILE A 12 17.35 -30.15 -0.93
N GLU A 13 16.03 -30.10 -0.75
CA GLU A 13 15.27 -28.92 -0.34
C GLU A 13 15.06 -28.95 1.18
N GLU A 14 15.14 -27.78 1.82
CA GLU A 14 14.95 -27.64 3.27
C GLU A 14 13.56 -28.12 3.71
N SER A 15 13.51 -28.91 4.78
CA SER A 15 12.32 -29.56 5.32
C SER A 15 11.59 -30.52 4.36
N GLY A 16 12.19 -30.84 3.21
CA GLY A 16 11.64 -31.72 2.18
C GLY A 16 12.43 -33.02 1.96
N ASN A 17 12.15 -33.69 0.83
CA ASN A 17 12.85 -34.89 0.35
C ASN A 17 12.72 -36.14 1.25
N ASP A 18 11.69 -36.93 1.00
CA ASP A 18 11.56 -38.30 1.55
C ASP A 18 12.52 -39.30 0.89
N GLU A 19 13.16 -38.90 -0.21
CA GLU A 19 14.14 -39.70 -0.94
C GLU A 19 15.37 -38.89 -1.31
N VAL A 20 16.53 -39.56 -1.33
CA VAL A 20 17.79 -39.05 -1.86
C VAL A 20 18.29 -40.03 -2.91
N THR A 21 18.47 -39.53 -4.13
CA THR A 21 18.86 -40.30 -5.31
C THR A 21 20.11 -39.72 -5.96
N GLY A 22 20.80 -40.55 -6.74
CA GLY A 22 21.97 -40.15 -7.49
C GLY A 22 22.79 -41.34 -7.94
N GLY A 23 23.97 -41.09 -8.48
CA GLY A 23 24.85 -42.17 -8.89
C GLY A 23 26.23 -41.71 -9.33
N ILE A 24 27.13 -42.68 -9.44
CA ILE A 24 28.47 -42.53 -9.97
C ILE A 24 28.56 -43.32 -11.27
N THR A 25 29.07 -42.67 -12.32
CA THR A 25 29.39 -43.30 -13.60
C THR A 25 30.89 -43.53 -13.70
N ILE A 26 31.28 -44.76 -14.00
CA ILE A 26 32.67 -45.19 -14.16
C ILE A 26 32.95 -45.43 -15.64
N LEU A 27 33.88 -44.65 -16.20
CA LEU A 27 34.22 -44.66 -17.62
C LEU A 27 35.66 -45.10 -17.81
N ALA A 28 35.93 -45.99 -18.77
CA ALA A 28 37.28 -46.40 -19.11
C ALA A 28 38.02 -45.27 -19.86
N ASN A 29 39.23 -44.91 -19.44
CA ASN A 29 39.95 -43.73 -19.96
C ASN A 29 40.38 -43.87 -21.43
N ASP A 30 40.55 -45.09 -21.92
CA ASP A 30 41.02 -45.38 -23.27
C ASP A 30 39.91 -45.27 -24.32
N THR A 31 38.69 -45.66 -23.95
CA THR A 31 37.54 -45.80 -24.85
C THR A 31 36.43 -44.79 -24.56
N GLY A 32 36.41 -44.21 -23.35
CA GLY A 32 35.32 -43.38 -22.86
C GLY A 32 34.02 -44.15 -22.60
N MET A 33 34.05 -45.49 -22.67
CA MET A 33 32.87 -46.33 -22.48
C MET A 33 32.65 -46.68 -21.00
N GLY A 34 31.38 -46.94 -20.67
CA GLY A 34 30.96 -47.45 -19.38
C GLY A 34 31.64 -48.75 -18.98
N VAL A 35 31.98 -48.86 -17.69
CA VAL A 35 32.57 -50.06 -17.11
C VAL A 35 31.51 -50.82 -16.31
N PRO A 36 30.92 -51.91 -16.83
CA PRO A 36 29.93 -52.70 -16.11
C PRO A 36 30.57 -53.59 -15.03
N GLY A 37 29.75 -54.01 -14.06
CA GLY A 37 30.11 -55.04 -13.10
C GLY A 37 30.91 -54.57 -11.88
N ILE A 38 31.08 -53.26 -11.70
CA ILE A 38 31.78 -52.66 -10.55
C ILE A 38 30.81 -52.48 -9.40
N SER A 39 31.14 -53.02 -8.23
CA SER A 39 30.35 -52.79 -7.01
C SER A 39 30.68 -51.44 -6.39
N VAL A 40 29.65 -50.63 -6.16
CA VAL A 40 29.73 -49.34 -5.45
C VAL A 40 28.82 -49.39 -4.24
N THR A 41 29.35 -49.06 -3.07
CA THR A 41 28.58 -49.00 -1.81
C THR A 41 28.40 -47.55 -1.39
N TYR A 42 27.15 -47.13 -1.25
CA TYR A 42 26.76 -45.80 -0.79
C TYR A 42 26.30 -45.84 0.67
N THR A 43 26.69 -44.85 1.45
CA THR A 43 26.24 -44.63 2.82
C THR A 43 25.75 -43.19 2.98
N LEU A 44 24.52 -43.03 3.44
CA LEU A 44 23.93 -41.72 3.74
C LEU A 44 24.24 -41.33 5.18
N LEU A 45 24.83 -40.15 5.37
CA LEU A 45 25.35 -39.66 6.65
C LEU A 45 24.75 -38.29 6.98
N ASN A 46 24.54 -38.01 8.26
CA ASN A 46 24.19 -36.68 8.76
C ASN A 46 25.44 -35.82 9.04
N GLU A 47 25.25 -34.59 9.51
CA GLU A 47 26.36 -33.64 9.74
C GLU A 47 27.36 -34.14 10.80
N SER A 48 26.88 -34.96 11.74
CA SER A 48 27.70 -35.59 12.78
C SER A 48 28.34 -36.91 12.34
N ASN A 49 28.30 -37.26 11.05
CA ASN A 49 28.70 -38.56 10.48
C ASN A 49 27.91 -39.76 11.02
N GLY A 50 26.72 -39.52 11.54
CA GLY A 50 25.76 -40.56 11.92
C GLY A 50 25.11 -41.14 10.67
N GLN A 51 25.08 -42.46 10.57
CA GLN A 51 24.45 -43.15 9.46
C GLN A 51 22.92 -43.04 9.53
N LEU A 52 22.30 -42.52 8.48
CA LEU A 52 20.86 -42.27 8.40
C LEU A 52 20.06 -43.49 7.93
N THR A 53 20.66 -44.32 7.06
CA THR A 53 20.05 -45.52 6.50
C THR A 53 21.06 -46.66 6.37
N ASN A 54 20.61 -47.90 6.20
CA ASN A 54 21.51 -49.01 5.86
C ASN A 54 22.29 -48.73 4.56
N PRO A 55 23.58 -49.10 4.46
CA PRO A 55 24.36 -48.85 3.25
C PRO A 55 23.79 -49.64 2.09
N ARG A 56 23.91 -49.09 0.88
CA ARG A 56 23.40 -49.69 -0.36
C ARG A 56 24.54 -50.02 -1.29
N THR A 57 24.70 -51.30 -1.62
CA THR A 57 25.64 -51.76 -2.64
C THR A 57 24.89 -52.00 -3.94
N VAL A 58 25.34 -51.36 -5.00
CA VAL A 58 24.82 -51.50 -6.37
C VAL A 58 25.96 -51.82 -7.32
N VAL A 59 25.64 -52.39 -8.47
CA VAL A 59 26.62 -52.81 -9.48
C VAL A 59 26.44 -51.96 -10.73
N THR A 60 27.53 -51.48 -11.32
CA THR A 60 27.46 -50.66 -12.54
C THR A 60 26.84 -51.42 -13.70
N ASP A 61 25.97 -50.73 -14.44
CA ASP A 61 25.31 -51.24 -15.64
C ASP A 61 26.24 -51.17 -16.88
N PRO A 62 25.79 -51.56 -18.09
CA PRO A 62 26.59 -51.45 -19.32
C PRO A 62 27.06 -50.04 -19.68
N SER A 63 26.41 -48.99 -19.16
CA SER A 63 26.83 -47.59 -19.32
C SER A 63 27.84 -47.15 -18.26
N GLY A 64 28.15 -48.02 -17.28
CA GLY A 64 29.06 -47.74 -16.18
C GLY A 64 28.38 -47.01 -15.01
N LEU A 65 27.06 -46.85 -15.04
CA LEU A 65 26.29 -46.13 -14.02
C LEU A 65 25.95 -47.05 -12.85
N ALA A 66 26.27 -46.61 -11.64
CA ALA A 66 25.86 -47.19 -10.37
C ALA A 66 24.92 -46.22 -9.65
N GLU A 67 23.62 -46.32 -9.90
CA GLU A 67 22.59 -45.48 -9.30
C GLU A 67 22.14 -46.02 -7.94
N PHE A 68 21.81 -45.13 -7.00
CA PHE A 68 21.27 -45.45 -5.69
C PHE A 68 20.00 -44.65 -5.39
N GLU A 69 19.21 -45.20 -4.49
CA GLU A 69 18.01 -44.57 -3.94
C GLU A 69 17.92 -44.90 -2.45
N PHE A 70 17.87 -43.85 -1.62
CA PHE A 70 17.57 -43.94 -0.20
C PHE A 70 16.19 -43.35 0.04
N ILE A 71 15.36 -44.07 0.77
CA ILE A 71 14.00 -43.64 1.15
C ILE A 71 13.96 -43.51 2.67
N SER A 72 13.45 -42.39 3.15
CA SER A 72 13.27 -42.14 4.58
C SER A 72 12.16 -43.03 5.15
N ASN A 73 12.35 -43.49 6.39
CA ASN A 73 11.35 -44.26 7.13
C ASN A 73 10.71 -43.42 8.26
N GLY A 74 10.95 -42.11 8.28
CA GLY A 74 10.55 -41.19 9.34
C GLY A 74 10.60 -39.76 8.83
N ASP A 75 11.41 -38.92 9.47
CA ASP A 75 11.54 -37.51 9.06
C ASP A 75 12.25 -37.37 7.70
N PRO A 76 11.87 -36.41 6.85
CA PRO A 76 12.50 -36.19 5.55
C PRO A 76 14.00 -35.92 5.68
N PHE A 77 14.80 -36.33 4.68
CA PHE A 77 16.25 -36.11 4.71
C PHE A 77 16.64 -34.63 4.59
N GLY A 78 15.76 -33.79 4.05
CA GLY A 78 15.93 -32.35 3.98
C GLY A 78 15.59 -31.61 5.26
N ASP A 79 15.08 -32.28 6.30
CA ASP A 79 14.87 -31.64 7.60
C ASP A 79 16.22 -31.26 8.23
N PHE A 80 16.59 -30.00 8.02
CA PHE A 80 17.86 -29.44 8.45
C PHE A 80 17.94 -29.31 9.97
N GLU A 81 16.82 -29.12 10.66
CA GLU A 81 16.79 -29.02 12.12
C GLU A 81 17.10 -30.38 12.78
N ILE A 82 16.66 -31.48 12.14
CA ILE A 82 16.88 -32.84 12.65
C ILE A 82 18.25 -33.39 12.22
N TRP A 83 18.61 -33.28 10.94
CA TRP A 83 19.77 -33.98 10.37
C TRP A 83 20.97 -33.07 10.10
N GLY A 84 20.79 -31.75 10.06
CA GLY A 84 21.77 -30.82 9.52
C GLY A 84 22.06 -31.12 8.04
N TYR A 85 23.32 -30.99 7.63
CA TYR A 85 23.75 -31.41 6.31
C TYR A 85 23.80 -32.94 6.18
N VAL A 86 23.08 -33.45 5.19
CA VAL A 86 23.13 -34.84 4.73
C VAL A 86 24.19 -34.96 3.64
N THR A 87 25.05 -35.94 3.79
CA THR A 87 26.19 -36.22 2.90
C THR A 87 26.17 -37.68 2.45
N ILE A 88 26.87 -37.97 1.36
CA ILE A 88 26.95 -39.33 0.80
C ILE A 88 28.41 -39.75 0.74
N ASP A 89 28.70 -40.89 1.39
CA ASP A 89 29.97 -41.59 1.27
C ASP A 89 29.83 -42.73 0.26
N ALA A 90 30.69 -42.73 -0.76
CA ALA A 90 30.74 -43.78 -1.76
C ALA A 90 32.05 -44.57 -1.67
N GLN A 91 31.96 -45.89 -1.70
CA GLN A 91 33.10 -46.80 -1.61
C GLN A 91 33.15 -47.74 -2.82
N ILE A 92 34.29 -47.76 -3.50
CA ILE A 92 34.54 -48.60 -4.68
C ILE A 92 35.76 -49.47 -4.39
N ASN A 93 35.55 -50.77 -4.19
CA ASN A 93 36.64 -51.71 -3.93
C ASN A 93 36.64 -52.84 -4.95
N ASP A 94 37.06 -52.51 -6.18
CA ASP A 94 37.12 -53.47 -7.28
C ASP A 94 38.58 -53.70 -7.74
N PRO A 95 39.04 -54.95 -7.86
CA PRO A 95 40.39 -55.25 -8.34
C PRO A 95 40.63 -54.89 -9.81
N ILE A 96 39.59 -54.73 -10.64
CA ILE A 96 39.76 -54.38 -12.06
C ILE A 96 40.23 -52.94 -12.25
N ILE A 97 39.98 -52.05 -11.27
CA ILE A 97 40.38 -50.64 -11.31
C ILE A 97 41.85 -50.50 -10.89
N SER A 98 42.61 -49.67 -11.62
CA SER A 98 44.01 -49.40 -11.33
C SER A 98 44.19 -48.67 -10.00
N ASP A 99 45.36 -48.83 -9.37
CA ASP A 99 45.68 -48.15 -8.11
C ASP A 99 45.66 -46.63 -8.25
N ASN A 100 46.06 -46.09 -9.41
CA ASN A 100 46.03 -44.67 -9.69
C ASN A 100 44.58 -44.12 -9.72
N SER A 101 43.66 -44.82 -10.39
CA SER A 101 42.25 -44.42 -10.41
C SER A 101 41.59 -44.55 -9.03
N LYS A 102 41.96 -45.58 -8.24
CA LYS A 102 41.51 -45.70 -6.85
C LYS A 102 41.97 -44.51 -6.00
N GLN A 103 43.24 -44.12 -6.11
CA GLN A 103 43.76 -42.96 -5.39
C GLN A 103 43.02 -41.68 -5.78
N LYS A 104 42.78 -41.46 -7.07
CA LYS A 104 41.98 -40.33 -7.58
C LYS A 104 40.56 -40.34 -7.00
N PHE A 105 39.94 -41.51 -6.88
CA PHE A 105 38.62 -41.64 -6.27
C PHE A 105 38.62 -41.27 -4.79
N GLU A 106 39.60 -41.75 -4.01
CA GLU A 106 39.71 -41.41 -2.58
C GLU A 106 39.93 -39.90 -2.36
N GLU A 107 40.66 -39.22 -3.25
CA GLU A 107 40.80 -37.76 -3.24
C GLU A 107 39.45 -37.05 -3.48
N LEU A 108 38.66 -37.51 -4.46
CA LEU A 108 37.31 -36.97 -4.70
C LEU A 108 36.39 -37.24 -3.49
N ARG A 109 36.39 -38.46 -2.98
CA ARG A 109 35.59 -38.88 -1.83
C ARG A 109 35.86 -38.03 -0.60
N THR A 110 37.12 -37.76 -0.29
CA THR A 110 37.51 -36.93 0.87
C THR A 110 37.28 -35.43 0.67
N SER A 111 37.14 -34.96 -0.57
CA SER A 111 36.83 -33.56 -0.88
C SER A 111 35.34 -33.19 -0.75
N ASN A 112 34.49 -34.15 -0.38
CA ASN A 112 33.05 -33.99 -0.19
C ASN A 112 32.27 -33.54 -1.44
N VAL A 113 32.85 -33.68 -2.64
CA VAL A 113 32.22 -33.28 -3.91
C VAL A 113 31.03 -34.15 -4.32
N PHE A 114 30.86 -35.31 -3.67
CA PHE A 114 29.70 -36.19 -3.78
C PHE A 114 28.57 -35.82 -2.82
N SER A 115 28.66 -34.74 -2.06
CA SER A 115 27.54 -34.34 -1.21
C SER A 115 26.39 -33.73 -2.03
N PRO A 116 25.12 -34.03 -1.68
CA PRO A 116 23.97 -33.34 -2.23
C PRO A 116 24.10 -31.82 -2.10
N LYS A 117 23.62 -31.09 -3.10
CA LYS A 117 23.46 -29.63 -3.00
C LYS A 117 22.23 -29.31 -2.17
N TYR A 118 22.23 -28.17 -1.50
CA TYR A 118 21.11 -27.71 -0.67
C TYR A 118 20.41 -26.50 -1.28
N LYS A 119 19.09 -26.44 -1.10
CA LYS A 119 18.25 -25.28 -1.39
C LYS A 119 17.43 -24.96 -0.14
N PHE A 120 17.79 -23.88 0.52
CA PHE A 120 17.05 -23.35 1.66
C PHE A 120 15.88 -22.50 1.18
N ASP A 121 14.80 -22.50 1.93
CA ASP A 121 13.63 -21.69 1.61
C ASP A 121 13.96 -20.20 1.78
N GLU A 122 13.41 -19.36 0.91
CA GLU A 122 13.53 -17.90 1.06
C GLU A 122 12.72 -17.48 2.29
N GLU A 123 13.36 -16.88 3.30
CA GLU A 123 12.68 -16.38 4.50
C GLU A 123 11.48 -15.51 4.09
N GLU A 124 10.26 -15.95 4.44
CA GLU A 124 9.05 -15.15 4.22
C GLU A 124 9.17 -13.82 4.97
N SER A 125 9.46 -12.75 4.23
CA SER A 125 9.58 -11.40 4.78
C SER A 125 8.20 -10.90 5.22
N THR A 126 7.89 -11.04 6.50
CA THR A 126 6.65 -10.53 7.09
C THR A 126 6.70 -9.00 7.22
N VAL A 127 5.69 -8.30 6.67
CA VAL A 127 5.57 -6.84 6.82
C VAL A 127 5.28 -6.53 8.30
N PRO A 128 6.12 -5.71 8.97
CA PRO A 128 5.97 -5.50 10.40
C PRO A 128 4.70 -4.68 10.72
N THR A 129 4.02 -5.05 11.80
CA THR A 129 2.70 -4.53 12.19
C THR A 129 2.64 -3.01 12.32
N TRP A 130 3.74 -2.36 12.68
CA TRP A 130 3.82 -0.89 12.80
C TRP A 130 3.56 -0.17 11.47
N ALA A 131 3.84 -0.80 10.33
CA ALA A 131 3.62 -0.21 9.01
C ALA A 131 2.13 0.09 8.77
N TYR A 132 1.24 -0.79 9.21
CA TYR A 132 -0.21 -0.57 9.13
C TYR A 132 -0.67 0.62 10.00
N VAL A 133 -0.05 0.82 11.16
CA VAL A 133 -0.33 1.97 12.03
C VAL A 133 0.05 3.29 11.33
N VAL A 134 1.20 3.32 10.65
CA VAL A 134 1.63 4.50 9.88
C VAL A 134 0.66 4.82 8.75
N ILE A 135 0.16 3.81 8.02
CA ILE A 135 -0.84 4.00 6.95
C ILE A 135 -2.13 4.63 7.51
N LEU A 136 -2.62 4.13 8.64
CA LEU A 136 -3.83 4.69 9.28
C LEU A 136 -3.65 6.16 9.70
N LEU A 137 -2.46 6.53 10.21
CA LEU A 137 -2.15 7.91 10.58
C LEU A 137 -2.14 8.84 9.35
N VAL A 138 -1.59 8.39 8.22
CA VAL A 138 -1.59 9.18 6.98
C VAL A 138 -3.02 9.43 6.49
N ILE A 139 -3.89 8.40 6.53
CA ILE A 139 -5.30 8.55 6.14
C ILE A 139 -6.01 9.56 7.05
N ALA A 140 -5.78 9.49 8.37
CA ALA A 140 -6.37 10.43 9.32
C ALA A 140 -5.92 11.88 9.07
N LEU A 141 -4.63 12.10 8.77
CA LEU A 141 -4.10 13.42 8.45
C LEU A 141 -4.70 13.98 7.15
N VAL A 142 -4.85 13.17 6.11
CA VAL A 142 -5.49 13.60 4.85
C VAL A 142 -6.95 13.97 5.10
N ALA A 143 -7.70 13.15 5.85
CA ALA A 143 -9.08 13.44 6.20
C ALA A 143 -9.21 14.76 7.00
N ALA A 144 -8.34 14.96 8.00
CA ALA A 144 -8.30 16.20 8.77
C ALA A 144 -7.97 17.42 7.88
N GLY A 145 -7.02 17.28 6.94
CA GLY A 145 -6.67 18.31 5.96
C GLY A 145 -7.85 18.69 5.07
N ILE A 146 -8.61 17.71 4.56
CA ILE A 146 -9.80 17.95 3.73
C ILE A 146 -10.90 18.67 4.53
N VAL A 147 -11.16 18.24 5.76
CA VAL A 147 -12.19 18.85 6.63
C VAL A 147 -11.81 20.29 6.96
N THR A 148 -10.57 20.54 7.39
CA THR A 148 -10.10 21.89 7.74
C THR A 148 -10.10 22.84 6.53
N TYR A 149 -9.67 22.38 5.35
CA TYR A 149 -9.74 23.15 4.12
C TYR A 149 -11.19 23.54 3.77
N ARG A 150 -12.11 22.57 3.82
CA ARG A 150 -13.54 22.83 3.58
C ARG A 150 -14.13 23.81 4.58
N MET A 151 -13.77 23.70 5.85
CA MET A 151 -14.25 24.62 6.88
C MET A 151 -13.75 26.06 6.67
N LYS A 152 -12.47 26.23 6.35
CA LYS A 152 -11.88 27.56 6.10
C LYS A 152 -12.58 28.31 4.96
N ASN A 153 -12.82 27.63 3.84
CA ASN A 153 -13.47 28.25 2.68
C ASN A 153 -14.92 28.68 2.96
N LYS A 154 -15.63 28.01 3.89
CA LYS A 154 -17.00 28.40 4.28
C LYS A 154 -17.01 29.61 5.22
N ASN A 155 -15.99 29.75 6.07
CA ASN A 155 -15.88 30.89 6.99
C ASN A 155 -15.52 32.18 6.24
N GLU A 156 -14.69 32.09 5.21
CA GLU A 156 -14.27 33.24 4.38
C GLU A 156 -15.47 33.89 3.68
N LEU A 157 -16.33 33.10 3.02
CA LEU A 157 -17.58 33.59 2.42
C LEU A 157 -18.48 34.32 3.42
N LEU A 158 -18.73 33.70 4.59
CA LEU A 158 -19.60 34.29 5.60
C LEU A 158 -19.01 35.59 6.15
N GLN A 159 -17.70 35.66 6.33
CA GLN A 159 -17.01 36.86 6.77
C GLN A 159 -17.12 37.98 5.73
N GLU A 160 -16.81 37.71 4.46
CA GLU A 160 -16.95 38.69 3.36
C GLU A 160 -18.39 39.22 3.24
N ALA A 161 -19.38 38.34 3.37
CA ALA A 161 -20.79 38.72 3.38
C ALA A 161 -21.13 39.62 4.59
N ALA A 162 -20.66 39.27 5.79
CA ALA A 162 -20.87 40.07 7.00
C ALA A 162 -20.24 41.47 6.88
N GLU A 163 -19.07 41.58 6.26
CA GLU A 163 -18.42 42.87 5.99
C GLU A 163 -19.26 43.73 5.04
N VAL A 164 -19.79 43.13 3.96
CA VAL A 164 -20.71 43.83 3.04
C VAL A 164 -21.97 44.31 3.76
N PHE A 165 -22.59 43.47 4.61
CA PHE A 165 -23.80 43.84 5.34
C PHE A 165 -23.55 44.93 6.40
N ALA A 166 -22.46 44.80 7.17
CA ALA A 166 -22.10 45.78 8.20
C ALA A 166 -21.79 47.15 7.58
N TYR A 167 -21.02 47.17 6.49
CA TYR A 167 -20.73 48.41 5.75
C TYR A 167 -22.01 49.06 5.22
N THR A 168 -22.91 48.27 4.64
CA THR A 168 -24.20 48.75 4.14
C THR A 168 -25.06 49.34 5.27
N ALA A 169 -25.10 48.68 6.43
CA ALA A 169 -25.84 49.16 7.59
C ALA A 169 -25.30 50.51 8.11
N GLU A 170 -23.97 50.68 8.11
CA GLU A 170 -23.31 51.93 8.47
C GLU A 170 -23.67 53.08 7.53
N LEU A 171 -23.60 52.87 6.21
CA LEU A 171 -23.98 53.88 5.22
C LEU A 171 -25.46 54.28 5.36
N LEU A 172 -26.35 53.30 5.58
CA LEU A 172 -27.75 53.59 5.87
C LEU A 172 -27.89 54.40 7.16
N ALA A 173 -27.14 54.10 8.22
CA ALA A 173 -27.20 54.85 9.47
C ALA A 173 -26.65 56.28 9.33
N ALA A 174 -25.67 56.50 8.45
CA ALA A 174 -25.12 57.80 8.11
C ALA A 174 -26.09 58.69 7.30
N GLY A 175 -27.19 58.12 6.79
CA GLY A 175 -28.20 58.85 6.03
C GLY A 175 -27.95 58.90 4.52
N ASP A 176 -27.13 58.00 3.99
CA ASP A 176 -26.93 57.88 2.54
C ASP A 176 -28.20 57.43 1.81
N SER A 177 -28.19 57.60 0.48
CA SER A 177 -29.29 57.23 -0.41
C SER A 177 -29.69 55.75 -0.22
N ILE A 178 -30.84 55.52 0.42
CA ILE A 178 -31.28 54.17 0.83
C ILE A 178 -31.29 53.19 -0.35
N ARG A 179 -31.84 53.62 -1.49
CA ARG A 179 -31.95 52.77 -2.69
C ARG A 179 -30.58 52.43 -3.27
N GLU A 180 -29.69 53.42 -3.36
CA GLU A 180 -28.35 53.25 -3.93
C GLU A 180 -27.47 52.37 -3.04
N THR A 181 -27.55 52.58 -1.72
CA THR A 181 -26.83 51.77 -0.73
C THR A 181 -27.30 50.31 -0.75
N ILE A 182 -28.60 50.05 -0.81
CA ILE A 182 -29.14 48.68 -0.93
C ILE A 182 -28.73 48.03 -2.26
N PHE A 183 -28.75 48.77 -3.37
CA PHE A 183 -28.33 48.26 -4.67
C PHE A 183 -26.83 47.92 -4.70
N THR A 184 -26.01 48.76 -4.08
CA THR A 184 -24.56 48.51 -3.92
C THR A 184 -24.30 47.27 -3.07
N CYS A 185 -25.04 47.10 -1.96
CA CYS A 185 -25.00 45.88 -1.15
C CYS A 185 -25.33 44.63 -1.99
N TYR A 186 -26.38 44.68 -2.81
CA TYR A 186 -26.76 43.59 -3.69
C TYR A 186 -25.63 43.25 -4.68
N GLN A 187 -25.03 44.25 -5.34
CA GLN A 187 -23.94 44.02 -6.28
C GLN A 187 -22.69 43.43 -5.62
N SER A 188 -22.32 43.94 -4.44
CA SER A 188 -21.21 43.40 -3.64
C SER A 188 -21.47 41.96 -3.22
N MET A 189 -22.70 41.64 -2.80
CA MET A 189 -23.09 40.26 -2.48
C MET A 189 -23.05 39.33 -3.68
N CYS A 190 -23.50 39.78 -4.84
CA CYS A 190 -23.35 39.03 -6.09
C CYS A 190 -21.87 38.75 -6.41
N SER A 191 -20.98 39.72 -6.20
CA SER A 191 -19.54 39.54 -6.36
C SER A 191 -18.98 38.49 -5.39
N VAL A 192 -19.32 38.56 -4.09
CA VAL A 192 -18.90 37.57 -3.08
C VAL A 192 -19.36 36.17 -3.48
N LEU A 193 -20.62 36.02 -3.88
CA LEU A 193 -21.18 34.73 -4.32
C LEU A 193 -20.52 34.20 -5.61
N GLN A 194 -20.15 35.06 -6.56
CA GLN A 194 -19.41 34.69 -7.77
C GLN A 194 -17.99 34.22 -7.46
N GLN A 195 -17.26 34.97 -6.63
CA GLN A 195 -15.88 34.64 -6.25
C GLN A 195 -15.81 33.30 -5.53
N ASN A 196 -16.83 32.99 -4.74
CA ASN A 196 -16.95 31.73 -4.01
C ASN A 196 -17.63 30.59 -4.80
N GLY A 197 -17.97 30.79 -6.09
CA GLY A 197 -18.46 29.74 -6.98
C GLY A 197 -19.93 29.37 -6.85
N PHE A 198 -20.73 30.15 -6.10
CA PHE A 198 -22.18 29.94 -5.96
C PHE A 198 -22.98 30.55 -7.11
N LEU A 199 -22.32 31.25 -8.02
CA LEU A 199 -22.97 32.10 -8.99
C LEU A 199 -22.17 32.20 -10.27
N ARG A 200 -22.87 32.10 -11.41
CA ARG A 200 -22.24 32.17 -12.72
C ARG A 200 -21.91 33.62 -13.08
N ARG A 201 -20.88 33.78 -13.91
CA ARG A 201 -20.33 35.07 -14.36
C ARG A 201 -21.31 35.83 -15.27
N ASP A 202 -22.16 35.08 -15.97
CA ASP A 202 -23.25 35.55 -16.81
C ASP A 202 -24.56 35.37 -16.00
N PHE A 203 -24.94 36.39 -15.25
CA PHE A 203 -26.00 36.32 -14.25
C PHE A 203 -27.30 36.88 -14.86
N GLU A 204 -28.41 36.13 -14.82
CA GLU A 204 -29.60 36.50 -15.57
C GLU A 204 -30.79 36.93 -14.70
N THR A 205 -30.99 36.46 -13.45
CA THR A 205 -32.20 36.86 -12.66
C THR A 205 -32.07 36.92 -11.13
N VAL A 206 -32.98 37.67 -10.47
CA VAL A 206 -33.14 37.76 -8.99
C VAL A 206 -33.40 36.38 -8.34
N ARG A 207 -34.08 35.48 -9.06
CA ARG A 207 -34.38 34.13 -8.57
C ARG A 207 -33.12 33.27 -8.44
N GLU A 208 -32.12 33.49 -9.28
CA GLU A 208 -30.82 32.82 -9.18
C GLU A 208 -30.03 33.30 -7.97
N PHE A 209 -30.13 34.59 -7.62
CA PHE A 209 -29.52 35.14 -6.41
C PHE A 209 -30.11 34.50 -5.15
N GLU A 210 -31.44 34.40 -5.04
CA GLU A 210 -32.13 33.79 -3.90
C GLU A 210 -31.72 32.32 -3.70
N VAL A 211 -31.63 31.55 -4.80
CA VAL A 211 -31.16 30.16 -4.73
C VAL A 211 -29.68 30.10 -4.33
N ALA A 212 -28.85 30.96 -4.91
CA ALA A 212 -27.41 31.00 -4.64
C ALA A 212 -27.11 31.37 -3.18
N ILE A 213 -27.79 32.37 -2.61
CA ILE A 213 -27.55 32.80 -1.22
C ILE A 213 -27.99 31.74 -0.22
N ARG A 214 -29.12 31.05 -0.45
CA ARG A 214 -29.57 29.91 0.36
C ARG A 214 -28.62 28.72 0.27
N GLN A 215 -28.03 28.47 -0.90
CA GLN A 215 -27.03 27.42 -1.08
C GLN A 215 -25.68 27.79 -0.44
N ALA A 216 -25.30 29.07 -0.49
CA ALA A 216 -24.06 29.59 0.06
C ALA A 216 -24.08 29.65 1.59
N MET A 217 -25.23 29.95 2.17
CA MET A 217 -25.40 30.15 3.62
C MET A 217 -26.49 29.24 4.22
N PRO A 218 -26.37 27.90 4.11
CA PRO A 218 -27.41 26.97 4.57
C PRO A 218 -27.60 26.96 6.10
N GLN A 219 -26.70 27.61 6.85
CA GLN A 219 -26.76 27.71 8.30
C GLN A 219 -27.48 28.98 8.79
N ILE A 220 -27.79 29.92 7.90
CA ILE A 220 -28.55 31.14 8.21
C ILE A 220 -30.04 30.81 8.18
N SER A 221 -30.83 31.43 9.06
CA SER A 221 -32.25 31.17 9.14
C SER A 221 -32.99 31.64 7.88
N ASP A 222 -34.00 30.87 7.46
CA ASP A 222 -34.87 31.25 6.34
C ASP A 222 -35.51 32.61 6.55
N ASP A 223 -35.83 32.97 7.79
CA ASP A 223 -36.38 34.27 8.16
C ASP A 223 -35.41 35.42 7.89
N ALA A 224 -34.11 35.26 8.18
CA ALA A 224 -33.10 36.28 7.92
C ALA A 224 -32.87 36.46 6.42
N LEU A 225 -32.82 35.36 5.67
CA LEU A 225 -32.71 35.40 4.20
C LEU A 225 -33.96 36.04 3.57
N THR A 226 -35.15 35.74 4.09
CA THR A 226 -36.40 36.36 3.62
C THR A 226 -36.43 37.86 3.91
N ALA A 227 -35.95 38.29 5.09
CA ALA A 227 -35.84 39.72 5.43
C ALA A 227 -34.87 40.46 4.48
N LEU A 228 -33.77 39.82 4.12
CA LEU A 228 -32.80 40.34 3.17
C LEU A 228 -33.38 40.42 1.74
N ASP A 229 -34.09 39.39 1.29
CA ASP A 229 -34.77 39.38 -0.01
C ASP A 229 -35.80 40.52 -0.10
N ASN A 230 -36.62 40.68 0.95
CA ASN A 230 -37.61 41.76 1.04
C ASN A 230 -36.96 43.16 0.96
N MET A 231 -35.78 43.34 1.57
CA MET A 231 -35.00 44.58 1.48
C MET A 231 -34.59 44.87 0.02
N PHE A 232 -34.09 43.87 -0.70
CA PHE A 232 -33.70 44.03 -2.11
C PHE A 232 -34.89 44.29 -3.03
N GLU A 233 -36.00 43.56 -2.83
CA GLU A 233 -37.24 43.78 -3.59
C GLU A 233 -37.80 45.18 -3.36
N MET A 234 -37.79 45.65 -2.12
CA MET A 234 -38.22 46.99 -1.76
C MET A 234 -37.43 48.06 -2.52
N ALA A 235 -36.09 47.96 -2.56
CA ALA A 235 -35.27 48.92 -3.31
C ALA A 235 -35.49 48.84 -4.84
N ARG A 236 -35.79 47.65 -5.36
CA ARG A 236 -36.01 47.41 -6.80
C ARG A 236 -37.39 47.87 -7.29
N TYR A 237 -38.44 47.60 -6.53
CA TYR A 237 -39.82 47.79 -6.97
C TYR A 237 -40.55 48.97 -6.32
N SER A 238 -40.00 49.58 -5.27
CA SER A 238 -40.63 50.77 -4.66
C SER A 238 -40.73 51.90 -5.69
N ARG A 239 -41.96 52.39 -5.89
CA ARG A 239 -42.29 53.52 -6.77
C ARG A 239 -42.16 54.88 -6.07
N ASP A 240 -42.28 54.88 -4.75
CA ASP A 240 -42.25 56.08 -3.92
C ASP A 240 -40.85 56.36 -3.37
N GLU A 241 -40.63 57.59 -2.89
CA GLU A 241 -39.40 57.99 -2.23
C GLU A 241 -39.20 57.15 -0.96
N MET A 242 -38.03 56.52 -0.82
CA MET A 242 -37.75 55.68 0.34
C MET A 242 -37.53 56.57 1.56
N GLY A 243 -38.46 56.50 2.52
CA GLY A 243 -38.37 57.22 3.79
C GLY A 243 -37.78 56.40 4.94
N ALA A 244 -37.77 57.00 6.14
CA ALA A 244 -37.16 56.45 7.35
C ALA A 244 -37.66 55.04 7.75
N GLN A 245 -38.90 54.69 7.46
CA GLN A 245 -39.43 53.35 7.74
C GLN A 245 -38.75 52.27 6.90
N HIS A 246 -38.44 52.56 5.63
CA HIS A 246 -37.71 51.65 4.74
C HIS A 246 -36.25 51.51 5.17
N GLN A 247 -35.62 52.62 5.59
CA GLN A 247 -34.26 52.62 6.15
C GLN A 247 -34.16 51.73 7.39
N GLN A 248 -35.10 51.87 8.33
CA GLN A 248 -35.11 51.07 9.55
C GLN A 248 -35.33 49.58 9.25
N ALA A 249 -36.24 49.26 8.32
CA ALA A 249 -36.47 47.88 7.89
C ALA A 249 -35.22 47.24 7.26
N ALA A 250 -34.51 47.99 6.41
CA ALA A 250 -33.27 47.54 5.79
C ALA A 250 -32.15 47.34 6.82
N GLN A 251 -31.97 48.26 7.77
CA GLN A 251 -31.00 48.13 8.86
C GLN A 251 -31.28 46.89 9.71
N MET A 252 -32.53 46.64 10.09
CA MET A 252 -32.89 45.45 10.87
C MET A 252 -32.59 44.13 10.10
N ALA A 253 -32.82 44.10 8.78
CA ALA A 253 -32.49 42.94 7.96
C ALA A 253 -30.97 42.68 7.91
N LEU A 254 -30.18 43.73 7.71
CA LEU A 254 -28.71 43.66 7.66
C LEU A 254 -28.12 43.27 9.03
N GLU A 255 -28.59 43.88 10.11
CA GLU A 255 -28.16 43.57 11.47
C GLU A 255 -28.47 42.12 11.83
N ARG A 256 -29.65 41.61 11.43
CA ARG A 256 -29.99 40.20 11.65
C ARG A 256 -29.04 39.27 10.92
N MET A 257 -28.69 39.56 9.66
CA MET A 257 -27.70 38.78 8.91
C MET A 257 -26.32 38.80 9.60
N VAL A 258 -25.84 39.97 10.02
CA VAL A 258 -24.55 40.11 10.72
C VAL A 258 -24.55 39.36 12.05
N GLN A 259 -25.64 39.43 12.82
CA GLN A 259 -25.77 38.71 14.09
C GLN A 259 -25.78 37.20 13.91
N GLU A 260 -26.55 36.67 12.95
CA GLU A 260 -26.59 35.24 12.68
C GLU A 260 -25.22 34.73 12.20
N ILE A 261 -24.56 35.44 11.28
CA ILE A 261 -23.20 35.09 10.84
C ILE A 261 -22.21 35.11 12.01
N SER A 262 -22.25 36.15 12.85
CA SER A 262 -21.36 36.29 14.01
C SER A 262 -21.60 35.17 15.03
N SER A 263 -22.85 34.74 15.21
CA SER A 263 -23.19 33.62 16.10
C SER A 263 -22.62 32.30 15.60
N LEU A 264 -22.60 32.08 14.29
CA LEU A 264 -21.99 30.90 13.67
C LEU A 264 -20.47 30.90 13.81
N ALA A 265 -19.84 32.07 13.79
CA ALA A 265 -18.40 32.21 14.01
C ALA A 265 -18.00 32.08 15.50
N ALA A 266 -18.90 32.43 16.42
CA ALA A 266 -18.64 32.43 17.87
C ALA A 266 -18.83 31.08 18.57
N ILE A 267 -19.43 30.07 17.91
CA ILE A 267 -19.56 28.72 18.46
C ILE A 267 -18.21 27.99 18.31
N PRO A 268 -17.48 27.68 19.39
CA PRO A 268 -16.36 26.76 19.30
C PRO A 268 -16.96 25.39 18.97
N ASN A 269 -16.63 24.85 17.80
CA ASN A 269 -17.01 23.51 17.40
C ASN A 269 -16.62 22.53 18.52
N ARG A 270 -17.62 21.97 19.21
CA ARG A 270 -17.46 20.80 20.07
C ARG A 270 -17.52 19.53 19.23
#